data_AF-A0A7S3RL15-F1
#
_entry.id   AF-A0A7S3RL15-F1
#
_cell.length_a   1.000
_cell.length_b   1.000
_cell.length_c   1.000
_cell.angle_alpha   90.00
_cell.angle_beta   90.00
_cell.angle_gamma   90.00
#
_symmetry.space_group_name_H-M   'P 1'
#
loop_
_entity.id
_entity.type
_entity.pdbx_description
1 polymer ?
#
loop_
_entity_poly.entity_id
_entity_poly.type
_entity_poly.pdbx_seq_one_letter_code
_entity_poly.pdbx_strand_id
1 'polypeptide(L)'
;SVGELSLKSTRDNPRLLGTDKEVELLRPVTDGYKDLAAGITSAQISVELFLAPQAYIDLASIAPLAKFTGGDVRYYPNFHIQLTGMKLKSELMHALSRESSWEAVMRIRVSRGWKITKFHGNILLRGTDLLVVPACQADQSFAITIEMEENVSPDPVLTIQSALLYTNSNAERRIRVQTWAGVTTQ
;
A
#
# COMPACT_ATOMS: atom_id res chain seq x y z
N SER A 1 2.20 4.14 -26.10
CA SER A 1 2.07 2.90 -25.32
C SER A 1 1.34 1.87 -26.17
N VAL A 2 1.57 0.58 -25.96
CA VAL A 2 0.92 -0.54 -26.66
C VAL A 2 0.30 -1.50 -25.64
N GLY A 3 -0.70 -2.28 -26.05
CA GLY A 3 -1.36 -3.27 -25.19
C GLY A 3 -2.70 -2.83 -24.60
N GLU A 4 -3.34 -3.75 -23.90
CA GLU A 4 -4.72 -3.63 -23.40
C GLU A 4 -4.90 -2.47 -22.41
N LEU A 5 -3.93 -2.23 -21.53
CA LEU A 5 -3.93 -1.14 -20.55
C LEU A 5 -3.09 0.07 -21.00
N SER A 6 -3.03 0.34 -22.31
CA SER A 6 -2.24 1.44 -22.85
C SER A 6 -2.74 2.81 -22.35
N LEU A 7 -1.79 3.64 -21.91
CA LEU A 7 -2.06 5.00 -21.41
C LEU A 7 -1.64 6.05 -22.45
N LYS A 8 -2.41 7.14 -22.53
CA LYS A 8 -2.14 8.27 -23.43
C LYS A 8 -1.31 9.33 -22.69
N SER A 9 -0.36 9.95 -23.39
CA SER A 9 0.50 11.01 -22.82
C SER A 9 -0.20 12.37 -22.69
N THR A 10 -1.41 12.53 -23.22
CA THR A 10 -2.15 13.81 -23.29
C THR A 10 -2.90 14.17 -22.01
N ARG A 11 -2.68 13.45 -20.91
CA ARG A 11 -3.38 13.67 -19.65
C ARG A 11 -2.79 14.83 -18.84
N ASP A 12 -1.50 15.14 -19.05
CA ASP A 12 -0.89 16.28 -18.40
C ASP A 12 -1.61 17.58 -18.81
N ASN A 13 -2.20 18.26 -17.83
CA ASN A 13 -2.94 19.49 -18.06
C ASN A 13 -2.61 20.51 -16.96
N PRO A 14 -1.55 21.32 -17.16
CA PRO A 14 -1.12 22.33 -16.20
C PRO A 14 -2.20 23.35 -15.83
N ARG A 15 -3.25 23.52 -16.66
CA ARG A 15 -4.34 24.46 -16.41
C ARG A 15 -5.26 24.05 -15.25
N LEU A 16 -5.24 22.78 -14.85
CA LEU A 16 -6.05 22.27 -13.75
C LEU A 16 -5.38 22.40 -12.39
N LEU A 17 -4.07 22.66 -12.35
CA LEU A 17 -3.30 22.77 -11.11
C LEU A 17 -3.81 23.94 -10.25
N GLY A 18 -4.00 23.72 -8.96
CA GLY A 18 -4.52 24.71 -8.02
C GLY A 18 -6.02 24.99 -8.15
N THR A 19 -6.75 24.17 -8.92
CA THR A 19 -8.21 24.27 -9.06
C THR A 19 -8.90 23.08 -8.38
N ASP A 20 -10.20 23.18 -8.12
CA ASP A 20 -11.00 22.06 -7.58
C ASP A 20 -10.96 20.81 -8.48
N LYS A 21 -10.65 20.99 -9.76
CA LYS A 21 -10.53 19.90 -10.75
C LYS A 21 -9.16 19.24 -10.77
N GLU A 22 -8.19 19.71 -9.99
CA GLU A 22 -6.86 19.09 -9.89
C GLU A 22 -6.95 17.61 -9.48
N VAL A 23 -7.95 17.25 -8.66
CA VAL A 23 -8.21 15.86 -8.27
C VAL A 23 -8.43 14.92 -9.45
N GLU A 24 -8.89 15.43 -10.60
CA GLU A 24 -9.05 14.65 -11.82
C GLU A 24 -7.71 14.18 -12.39
N LEU A 25 -6.61 14.90 -12.12
CA LEU A 25 -5.24 14.50 -12.48
C LEU A 25 -4.67 13.40 -11.55
N LEU A 26 -5.34 13.13 -10.43
CA LEU A 26 -4.93 12.11 -9.45
C LEU A 26 -5.74 10.81 -9.54
N ARG A 27 -6.84 10.80 -10.28
CA ARG A 27 -7.70 9.61 -10.45
C ARG A 27 -7.19 8.69 -11.57
N PRO A 28 -7.12 7.37 -11.41
CA PRO A 28 -6.82 6.48 -12.54
C PRO A 28 -7.78 6.72 -13.72
N VAL A 29 -7.27 6.65 -14.95
CA VAL A 29 -8.10 6.76 -16.17
C VAL A 29 -8.93 5.48 -16.40
N THR A 30 -8.47 4.37 -15.84
CA THR A 30 -9.10 3.06 -15.94
C THR A 30 -8.90 2.30 -14.62
N ASP A 31 -9.86 1.45 -14.27
CA ASP A 31 -9.72 0.50 -13.17
C ASP A 31 -8.89 -0.74 -13.55
N GLY A 32 -8.48 -0.90 -14.81
CA GLY A 32 -7.79 -2.10 -15.28
C GLY A 32 -6.50 -2.43 -14.53
N TYR A 33 -5.74 -1.43 -14.06
CA TYR A 33 -4.56 -1.67 -13.21
C TYR A 33 -4.92 -2.14 -11.80
N LYS A 34 -6.06 -1.69 -11.26
CA LYS A 34 -6.60 -2.14 -9.98
C LYS A 34 -7.15 -3.57 -10.09
N ASP A 35 -7.83 -3.89 -11.19
CA ASP A 35 -8.35 -5.23 -11.45
C ASP A 35 -7.21 -6.23 -11.68
N LEU A 36 -6.19 -5.83 -12.44
CA LEU A 36 -4.95 -6.60 -12.58
C LEU A 36 -4.29 -6.84 -11.21
N ALA A 37 -4.20 -5.81 -10.37
CA ALA A 37 -3.65 -5.92 -9.01
C ALA A 37 -4.43 -6.95 -8.18
N ALA A 38 -5.77 -6.90 -8.20
CA ALA A 38 -6.60 -7.87 -7.50
C ALA A 38 -6.34 -9.31 -8.00
N GLY A 39 -6.19 -9.49 -9.31
CA GLY A 39 -5.84 -10.77 -9.94
C GLY A 39 -4.50 -11.32 -9.46
N ILE A 40 -3.43 -10.53 -9.55
CA ILE A 40 -2.08 -11.01 -9.19
C ILE A 40 -1.87 -11.13 -7.67
N THR A 41 -2.55 -10.30 -6.87
CA THR A 41 -2.57 -10.44 -5.40
C THR A 41 -3.18 -11.79 -4.98
N SER A 42 -4.16 -12.32 -5.73
CA SER A 42 -4.71 -13.65 -5.44
C SER A 42 -3.67 -14.76 -5.62
N ALA A 43 -2.74 -14.58 -6.56
CA ALA A 43 -1.60 -15.46 -6.81
C ALA A 43 -0.38 -15.18 -5.91
N GLN A 44 -0.55 -14.36 -4.85
CA GLN A 44 0.51 -13.98 -3.91
C GLN A 44 1.68 -13.22 -4.57
N ILE A 45 1.38 -12.39 -5.57
CA ILE A 45 2.38 -11.55 -6.25
C ILE A 45 2.29 -10.10 -5.75
N SER A 46 3.46 -9.50 -5.50
CA SER A 46 3.61 -8.08 -5.19
C SER A 46 4.37 -7.34 -6.29
N VAL A 47 4.05 -6.07 -6.54
CA VAL A 47 4.68 -5.25 -7.60
C VAL A 47 5.31 -4.00 -7.02
N GLU A 48 6.63 -3.87 -7.16
CA GLU A 48 7.34 -2.61 -6.95
C GLU A 48 7.61 -1.89 -8.26
N LEU A 49 7.41 -0.57 -8.27
CA LEU A 49 7.60 0.29 -9.43
C LEU A 49 8.78 1.23 -9.19
N PHE A 50 9.84 1.05 -9.99
CA PHE A 50 10.95 1.99 -10.10
C PHE A 50 10.83 2.75 -11.42
N LEU A 51 10.39 4.01 -11.36
CA LEU A 51 10.00 4.78 -12.52
C LEU A 51 10.96 5.94 -12.73
N ALA A 52 11.74 5.90 -13.81
CA ALA A 52 12.75 6.89 -14.14
C ALA A 52 12.47 7.57 -15.50
N PRO A 53 11.33 8.26 -15.66
CA PRO A 53 10.95 8.79 -16.96
C PRO A 53 11.69 10.09 -17.32
N GLN A 54 11.81 10.33 -18.63
CA GLN A 54 12.28 11.60 -19.21
C GLN A 54 11.14 12.53 -19.66
N ALA A 55 9.92 12.01 -19.66
CA ALA A 55 8.71 12.71 -20.08
C ALA A 55 7.53 12.30 -19.21
N TYR A 56 6.38 12.93 -19.39
CA TYR A 56 5.17 12.59 -18.64
C TYR A 56 4.86 11.08 -18.68
N ILE A 57 4.62 10.52 -17.50
CA ILE A 57 4.05 9.19 -17.31
C ILE A 57 2.81 9.34 -16.44
N ASP A 58 1.74 8.67 -16.82
CA ASP A 58 0.50 8.68 -16.05
C ASP A 58 0.61 7.76 -14.82
N LEU A 59 1.35 8.24 -13.81
CA LEU A 59 1.60 7.51 -12.58
C LEU A 59 0.30 7.27 -11.79
N ALA A 60 -0.63 8.22 -11.82
CA ALA A 60 -1.92 8.07 -11.12
C ALA A 60 -2.71 6.85 -11.61
N SER A 61 -2.60 6.50 -12.90
CA SER A 61 -3.24 5.30 -13.46
C SER A 61 -2.49 3.99 -13.14
N ILE A 62 -1.17 4.02 -13.02
CA ILE A 62 -0.34 2.81 -12.82
C ILE A 62 -0.15 2.50 -11.32
N ALA A 63 -0.07 3.51 -10.47
CA ALA A 63 0.16 3.39 -9.02
C ALA A 63 -0.79 2.43 -8.28
N PRO A 64 -2.09 2.28 -8.65
CA PRO A 64 -2.96 1.26 -8.09
C PRO A 64 -2.35 -0.16 -8.11
N LEU A 65 -1.55 -0.48 -9.12
CA LEU A 65 -0.89 -1.78 -9.24
C LEU A 65 0.03 -2.06 -8.04
N ALA A 66 0.94 -1.13 -7.72
CA ALA A 66 1.81 -1.27 -6.56
C ALA A 66 1.01 -1.17 -5.25
N LYS A 67 0.05 -0.25 -5.18
CA LYS A 67 -0.77 -0.02 -3.98
C LYS A 67 -1.53 -1.29 -3.54
N PHE A 68 -2.28 -1.90 -4.45
CA PHE A 68 -3.16 -3.04 -4.13
C PHE A 68 -2.44 -4.39 -4.12
N THR A 69 -1.15 -4.42 -4.44
CA THR A 69 -0.31 -5.62 -4.32
C THR A 69 0.65 -5.55 -3.13
N GLY A 70 0.53 -4.50 -2.31
CA GLY A 70 1.44 -4.28 -1.18
C GLY A 70 2.88 -4.06 -1.62
N GLY A 71 3.10 -3.46 -2.78
CA GLY A 71 4.40 -3.01 -3.21
C GLY A 71 4.62 -1.53 -2.89
N ASP A 72 5.50 -0.88 -3.65
CA ASP A 72 5.85 0.52 -3.47
C ASP A 72 6.17 1.21 -4.82
N VAL A 73 6.13 2.54 -4.83
CA VAL A 73 6.41 3.39 -6.00
C VAL A 73 7.57 4.31 -5.71
N ARG A 74 8.67 4.14 -6.45
CA ARG A 74 9.82 5.04 -6.44
C ARG A 74 9.90 5.80 -7.75
N TYR A 75 9.80 7.12 -7.66
CA TYR A 75 9.69 8.01 -8.81
C TYR A 75 10.93 8.91 -8.92
N TYR A 76 11.59 8.87 -10.08
CA TYR A 76 12.80 9.63 -10.40
C TYR A 76 12.53 10.52 -11.63
N PRO A 77 11.91 11.69 -11.45
CA PRO A 77 11.58 12.58 -12.56
C PRO A 77 12.85 13.10 -13.24
N ASN A 78 12.80 13.27 -14.57
CA ASN A 78 13.92 13.78 -15.39
C ASN A 78 15.23 13.05 -15.08
N PHE A 79 15.18 11.72 -15.10
CA PHE A 79 16.27 10.88 -14.63
C PHE A 79 17.59 11.19 -15.37
N HIS A 80 18.66 11.41 -14.63
CA HIS A 80 19.99 11.60 -15.19
C HIS A 80 20.98 10.79 -14.38
N ILE A 81 21.71 9.88 -15.03
CA ILE A 81 22.56 8.89 -14.35
C ILE A 81 23.56 9.53 -13.38
N GLN A 82 24.13 10.68 -13.74
CA GLN A 82 25.10 11.39 -12.90
C GLN A 82 24.48 12.06 -11.67
N LEU A 83 23.18 12.36 -11.69
CA LEU A 83 22.48 13.07 -10.60
C LEU A 83 21.72 12.10 -9.70
N THR A 84 20.95 11.18 -10.29
CA THR A 84 20.02 10.30 -9.57
C THR A 84 20.37 8.82 -9.68
N GLY A 85 21.39 8.45 -10.45
CA GLY A 85 21.79 7.05 -10.64
C GLY A 85 22.22 6.35 -9.34
N MET A 86 22.96 7.04 -8.47
CA MET A 86 23.32 6.48 -7.16
C MET A 86 22.10 6.26 -6.26
N LYS A 87 21.12 7.16 -6.30
CA LYS A 87 19.87 7.01 -5.54
C LYS A 87 19.07 5.79 -6.02
N LEU A 88 18.84 5.70 -7.33
CA LEU A 88 18.14 4.55 -7.93
C LEU A 88 18.85 3.24 -7.59
N LYS A 89 20.18 3.18 -7.74
CA LYS A 89 20.97 2.00 -7.38
C LYS A 89 20.79 1.63 -5.91
N SER A 90 20.94 2.60 -5.00
CA SER A 90 20.83 2.37 -3.56
C SER A 90 19.44 1.84 -3.17
N GLU A 91 18.38 2.49 -3.66
CA GLU A 91 17.01 2.12 -3.33
C GLU A 91 16.61 0.78 -3.97
N LEU A 92 17.10 0.46 -5.17
CA LEU A 92 16.89 -0.84 -5.80
C LEU A 92 17.60 -1.95 -5.03
N MET A 93 18.86 -1.73 -4.64
CA MET A 93 19.61 -2.70 -3.83
C MET A 93 18.90 -2.95 -2.49
N HIS A 94 18.47 -1.88 -1.81
CA HIS A 94 17.71 -1.99 -0.56
C HIS A 94 16.43 -2.80 -0.74
N ALA A 95 15.65 -2.53 -1.79
CA ALA A 95 14.41 -3.24 -2.06
C ALA A 95 14.61 -4.74 -2.29
N LEU A 96 15.73 -5.13 -2.91
CA LEU A 96 16.10 -6.52 -3.14
C LEU A 96 16.69 -7.23 -1.90
N SER A 97 17.31 -6.48 -0.97
CA SER A 97 18.00 -7.07 0.18
C SER A 97 17.27 -6.94 1.52
N ARG A 98 16.26 -6.08 1.63
CA ARG A 98 15.53 -5.86 2.88
C ARG A 98 14.76 -7.11 3.32
N GLU A 99 14.51 -7.21 4.62
CA GLU A 99 13.65 -8.27 5.17
C GLU A 99 12.25 -8.16 4.55
N SER A 100 11.82 -9.27 3.96
CA SER A 100 10.52 -9.40 3.31
C SER A 100 9.87 -10.69 3.77
N SER A 101 8.56 -10.64 3.90
CA SER A 101 7.70 -11.76 4.27
C SER A 101 6.74 -12.05 3.14
N TRP A 102 6.45 -13.33 2.92
CA TRP A 102 5.75 -13.84 1.74
C TRP A 102 4.38 -14.38 2.11
N GLU A 103 3.44 -14.31 1.16
CA GLU A 103 2.06 -14.78 1.31
C GLU A 103 1.40 -14.24 2.59
N ALA A 104 1.66 -12.96 2.86
CA ALA A 104 1.36 -12.38 4.15
C ALA A 104 -0.08 -11.85 4.20
N VAL A 105 -0.74 -12.13 5.32
CA VAL A 105 -2.05 -11.59 5.66
C VAL A 105 -2.01 -11.04 7.07
N MET A 106 -2.60 -9.87 7.27
CA MET A 106 -2.67 -9.20 8.56
C MET A 106 -4.12 -9.05 8.99
N ARG A 107 -4.38 -9.25 10.28
CA ARG A 107 -5.64 -8.89 10.92
C ARG A 107 -5.36 -8.05 12.14
N ILE A 108 -6.11 -6.97 12.29
CA ILE A 108 -6.02 -6.08 13.45
C ILE A 108 -7.32 -6.17 14.23
N ARG A 109 -7.21 -6.32 15.54
CA ARG A 109 -8.34 -6.40 16.49
C ARG A 109 -8.24 -5.28 17.50
N VAL A 110 -9.39 -4.82 17.97
CA VAL A 110 -9.51 -3.83 19.04
C VAL A 110 -10.40 -4.39 20.15
N SER A 111 -10.24 -3.91 21.39
CA SER A 111 -11.13 -4.29 22.51
C SER A 111 -12.56 -3.80 22.29
N ARG A 112 -13.49 -4.38 23.07
CA ARG A 112 -14.91 -4.04 23.07
C ARG A 112 -15.14 -2.54 23.27
N GLY A 113 -16.15 -2.00 22.58
CA GLY A 113 -16.49 -0.57 22.61
C GLY A 113 -15.71 0.25 21.59
N TRP A 114 -14.87 -0.39 20.79
CA TRP A 114 -14.11 0.22 19.70
C TRP A 114 -14.33 -0.58 18.42
N LYS A 115 -14.34 0.13 17.28
CA LYS A 115 -14.43 -0.46 15.94
C LYS A 115 -13.37 0.15 15.04
N ILE A 116 -12.82 -0.66 14.14
CA ILE A 116 -11.94 -0.17 13.06
C ILE A 116 -12.84 0.25 11.90
N THR A 117 -12.74 1.50 11.45
CA THR A 117 -13.58 2.03 10.36
C THR A 117 -12.85 2.16 9.04
N LYS A 118 -11.53 2.36 9.07
CA LYS A 118 -10.72 2.48 7.85
C LYS A 118 -9.35 1.83 8.03
N PHE A 119 -8.85 1.26 6.94
CA PHE A 119 -7.47 0.81 6.81
C PHE A 119 -6.77 1.67 5.75
N HIS A 120 -5.53 2.05 6.02
CA HIS A 120 -4.72 2.90 5.16
C HIS A 120 -3.35 2.25 4.94
N GLY A 121 -2.85 2.34 3.71
CA GLY A 121 -1.58 1.79 3.30
C GLY A 121 -1.65 1.14 1.92
N ASN A 122 -0.54 0.51 1.51
CA ASN A 122 -0.48 -0.32 0.31
C ASN A 122 -0.94 -1.73 0.68
N ILE A 123 -2.25 -1.95 0.55
CA ILE A 123 -2.93 -3.19 0.96
C ILE A 123 -4.08 -3.47 0.01
N LEU A 124 -4.46 -4.75 -0.08
CA LEU A 124 -5.77 -5.15 -0.56
C LEU A 124 -6.61 -5.67 0.61
N LEU A 125 -7.83 -5.18 0.78
CA LEU A 125 -8.76 -5.73 1.76
C LEU A 125 -9.54 -6.89 1.15
N ARG A 126 -9.55 -8.04 1.84
CA ARG A 126 -10.41 -9.18 1.52
C ARG A 126 -11.48 -9.30 2.60
N GLY A 127 -12.75 -9.16 2.22
CA GLY A 127 -13.82 -9.02 3.19
C GLY A 127 -13.74 -7.68 3.93
N THR A 128 -14.03 -7.67 5.23
CA THR A 128 -14.13 -6.43 6.02
C THR A 128 -12.89 -6.11 6.85
N ASP A 129 -12.06 -7.10 7.20
CA ASP A 129 -11.01 -6.93 8.21
C ASP A 129 -9.69 -7.66 7.93
N LEU A 130 -9.58 -8.37 6.79
CA LEU A 130 -8.36 -9.08 6.41
C LEU A 130 -7.56 -8.26 5.40
N LEU A 131 -6.38 -7.81 5.83
CA LEU A 131 -5.42 -7.10 5.00
C LEU A 131 -4.55 -8.13 4.29
N VAL A 132 -4.51 -8.08 2.96
CA VAL A 132 -3.70 -8.96 2.11
C VAL A 132 -2.50 -8.16 1.61
N VAL A 133 -1.31 -8.66 1.93
CA VAL A 133 -0.02 -8.03 1.59
C VAL A 133 0.93 -9.14 1.12
N PRO A 134 0.87 -9.56 -0.16
CA PRO A 134 1.59 -10.72 -0.65
C PRO A 134 3.09 -10.74 -0.33
N ALA A 135 3.75 -9.57 -0.44
CA ALA A 135 5.10 -9.37 0.05
C ALA A 135 5.10 -8.22 1.06
N CYS A 136 5.05 -8.53 2.36
CA CYS A 136 5.10 -7.50 3.41
C CYS A 136 6.56 -7.23 3.78
N GLN A 137 6.97 -5.96 3.69
CA GLN A 137 8.36 -5.52 3.77
C GLN A 137 8.64 -4.78 5.08
N ALA A 138 9.90 -4.73 5.50
CA ALA A 138 10.30 -4.04 6.74
C ALA A 138 10.00 -2.53 6.77
N ASP A 139 9.95 -1.88 5.61
CA ASP A 139 9.73 -0.43 5.50
C ASP A 139 8.25 -0.05 5.40
N GLN A 140 7.35 -1.04 5.28
CA GLN A 140 5.93 -0.77 5.12
C GLN A 140 5.27 -0.38 6.44
N SER A 141 4.38 0.60 6.35
CA SER A 141 3.56 1.05 7.46
C SER A 141 2.09 1.01 7.08
N PHE A 142 1.27 0.58 8.04
CA PHE A 142 -0.17 0.56 7.92
C PHE A 142 -0.77 1.46 8.99
N ALA A 143 -1.86 2.14 8.67
CA ALA A 143 -2.61 2.93 9.62
C ALA A 143 -4.06 2.47 9.65
N ILE A 144 -4.68 2.60 10.82
CA ILE A 144 -6.09 2.32 11.03
C ILE A 144 -6.78 3.53 11.62
N THR A 145 -8.04 3.73 11.25
CA THR A 145 -8.94 4.65 11.94
C THR A 145 -9.80 3.83 12.87
N ILE A 146 -9.78 4.19 14.15
CA ILE A 146 -10.58 3.56 15.20
C ILE A 146 -11.61 4.59 15.66
N GLU A 147 -12.85 4.15 15.84
CA GLU A 147 -13.95 4.94 16.40
C GLU A 147 -14.57 4.18 17.58
N MET A 148 -15.21 4.91 18.49
CA MET A 148 -16.01 4.30 19.55
C MET A 148 -17.28 3.70 18.96
N GLU A 149 -17.71 2.57 19.51
CA GLU A 149 -19.03 2.01 19.22
C GLU A 149 -20.12 2.74 19.99
N GLU A 150 -21.23 3.03 19.33
CA GLU A 150 -22.40 3.62 19.99
C GLU A 150 -23.07 2.60 20.90
N ASN A 151 -23.58 3.05 22.05
CA ASN A 151 -24.31 2.23 23.03
C ASN A 151 -23.50 1.07 23.65
N VAL A 152 -22.17 1.11 23.58
CA VAL A 152 -21.29 0.16 24.25
C VAL A 152 -20.41 0.93 25.23
N SER A 153 -20.48 0.59 26.52
CA SER A 153 -19.52 1.11 27.50
C SER A 153 -18.16 0.48 27.22
N PRO A 154 -17.14 1.25 26.79
CA PRO A 154 -15.81 0.70 26.55
C PRO A 154 -15.15 0.31 27.86
N ASP A 155 -14.26 -0.67 27.79
CA ASP A 155 -13.37 -1.00 28.90
C ASP A 155 -12.45 0.21 29.18
N PRO A 156 -11.96 0.39 30.43
CA PRO A 156 -11.05 1.49 30.78
C PRO A 156 -9.67 1.40 30.10
N VAL A 157 -9.43 0.33 29.35
CA VAL A 157 -8.20 0.08 28.58
C VAL A 157 -8.58 -0.28 27.14
N LEU A 158 -8.14 0.56 26.21
CA LEU A 158 -8.13 0.22 24.79
C LEU A 158 -6.95 -0.72 24.53
N THR A 159 -7.24 -1.89 23.96
CA THR A 159 -6.21 -2.80 23.46
C THR A 159 -6.31 -2.90 21.95
N ILE A 160 -5.16 -2.92 21.29
CA ILE A 160 -5.04 -3.10 19.84
C ILE A 160 -4.07 -4.26 19.63
N GLN A 161 -4.48 -5.26 18.87
CA GLN A 161 -3.64 -6.40 18.53
C GLN A 161 -3.55 -6.57 17.02
N SER A 162 -2.35 -6.45 16.48
CA SER A 162 -2.05 -6.82 15.10
C SER A 162 -1.45 -8.24 15.08
N ALA A 163 -1.94 -9.07 14.15
CA ALA A 163 -1.40 -10.39 13.89
C ALA A 163 -1.10 -10.52 12.39
N LEU A 164 0.17 -10.68 12.04
CA LEU A 164 0.67 -10.91 10.70
C LEU A 164 1.03 -12.40 10.56
N LEU A 165 0.29 -13.12 9.73
CA LEU A 165 0.59 -14.50 9.33
C LEU A 165 1.36 -14.44 8.01
N TYR A 166 2.54 -15.05 7.94
CA TYR A 166 3.41 -14.97 6.77
C TYR A 166 4.34 -16.19 6.65
N THR A 167 4.96 -16.35 5.48
CA THR A 167 6.04 -17.28 5.21
C THR A 167 7.35 -16.49 5.14
N ASN A 168 8.39 -16.85 5.86
CA ASN A 168 9.69 -16.16 5.76
C ASN A 168 10.54 -16.72 4.61
N SER A 169 11.68 -16.09 4.32
CA SER A 169 12.59 -16.55 3.25
C SER A 169 13.28 -17.90 3.52
N ASN A 170 13.12 -18.47 4.72
CA ASN A 170 13.57 -19.82 5.07
C ASN A 170 12.45 -20.87 4.90
N ALA A 171 11.35 -20.52 4.22
CA ALA A 171 10.18 -21.37 3.98
C ALA A 171 9.41 -21.79 5.25
N GLU A 172 9.46 -20.99 6.31
CA GLU A 172 8.74 -21.26 7.55
C GLU A 172 7.47 -20.40 7.65
N ARG A 173 6.34 -21.02 7.96
CA ARG A 173 5.09 -20.31 8.25
C ARG A 173 5.12 -19.79 9.70
N ARG A 174 5.03 -18.48 9.87
CA ARG A 174 5.16 -17.79 11.16
C ARG A 174 4.02 -16.82 11.40
N ILE A 175 3.75 -16.52 12.67
CA ILE A 175 2.84 -15.45 13.08
C ILE A 175 3.64 -14.44 13.91
N ARG A 176 3.62 -13.16 13.49
CA ARG A 176 4.13 -12.03 14.28
C ARG A 176 2.94 -11.32 14.92
N VAL A 177 2.93 -11.21 16.25
CA VAL A 177 1.86 -10.56 17.01
C VAL A 177 2.43 -9.33 17.73
N GLN A 178 1.73 -8.21 17.64
CA GLN A 178 2.01 -7.04 18.47
C GLN A 178 0.73 -6.65 19.20
N THR A 179 0.83 -6.45 20.52
CA THR A 179 -0.27 -5.99 21.34
C THR A 179 0.13 -4.66 21.98
N TRP A 180 -0.70 -3.65 21.78
CA TRP A 180 -0.62 -2.36 22.43
C TRP A 180 -1.81 -2.19 23.36
N ALA A 181 -1.60 -1.54 24.50
CA ALA A 181 -2.64 -1.23 25.46
C ALA A 181 -2.46 0.20 25.99
N GLY A 182 -3.55 0.94 26.10
CA GLY A 182 -3.56 2.30 26.64
C GLY A 182 -4.82 2.57 27.45
N VAL A 183 -4.66 3.28 28.56
CA VAL A 183 -5.78 3.67 29.42
C VAL A 183 -6.59 4.76 28.72
N THR A 184 -7.91 4.58 28.68
CA THR A 184 -8.83 5.57 28.13
C THR A 184 -9.24 6.53 29.25
N THR A 185 -9.16 7.83 29.01
CA THR A 185 -9.77 8.81 29.91
C THR A 185 -11.25 8.92 29.58
N GLN A 186 -12.09 9.05 30.62
CA GLN A 186 -13.51 9.34 30.46
C GLN A 186 -13.74 10.76 29.93
#